data_AF-A0A1D7YS90-F1
#
_entry.id   AF-A0A1D7YS90-F1
#
_cell.length_a   1.000
_cell.length_b   1.000
_cell.length_c   1.000
_cell.angle_alpha   90.00
_cell.angle_beta   90.00
_cell.angle_gamma   90.00
#
_symmetry.space_group_name_H-M   'P 1'
#
loop_
_entity.id
_entity.type
_entity.pdbx_description
1 polymer ?
#
loop_
_entity_poly.entity_id
_entity_poly.type
_entity_poly.pdbx_seq_one_letter_code
_entity_poly.pdbx_strand_id
1 'polypeptide(L)'
;MNILQKIVYYFLEKQEKALTKRLSRHLRTSSSNSTSKTVVSKGVTMTLNAETERNKDLVLKNVSDIIKGCNSDISKLLAFIESKGTKVIRLENADKILSVIKEEEGLITPLEGIEALYINTVTHSGFSLKSKPMFVMRNGQIDPYYMAHQFYKWYALQMKLPGFDFMSQKIFKIYLNSDGAILSNLTLDEMTGLKEAIARDQEATTFALDLAKQKEGSKKVLEKMQDGGANV
;
A
#
# COMPACT_ATOMS: atom_id res chain seq x y z
N MET A 1 11.21 -49.31 30.08
CA MET A 1 10.63 -48.13 29.42
C MET A 1 10.24 -48.55 28.01
N ASN A 2 8.94 -48.68 27.73
CA ASN A 2 8.43 -49.36 26.55
C ASN A 2 8.68 -48.54 25.27
N ILE A 3 8.99 -49.22 24.17
CA ILE A 3 9.27 -48.62 22.84
C ILE A 3 8.15 -47.67 22.39
N LEU A 4 6.90 -47.97 22.74
CA LEU A 4 5.73 -47.10 22.52
C LEU A 4 5.85 -45.75 23.25
N GLN A 5 6.37 -45.72 24.48
CA GLN A 5 6.60 -44.47 25.20
C GLN A 5 7.65 -43.62 24.49
N LYS A 6 8.75 -44.22 24.00
CA LYS A 6 9.78 -43.49 23.24
C LYS A 6 9.25 -42.84 21.96
N ILE A 7 8.35 -43.52 21.24
CA ILE A 7 7.74 -42.98 20.02
C ILE A 7 6.82 -41.80 20.36
N VAL A 8 5.99 -41.93 21.40
CA VAL A 8 5.11 -40.84 21.86
C VAL A 8 5.93 -39.63 22.33
N TYR A 9 7.00 -39.85 23.11
CA TYR A 9 7.90 -38.77 23.52
C TYR A 9 8.57 -38.07 22.34
N TYR A 10 8.96 -38.80 21.29
CA TYR A 10 9.55 -38.20 20.09
C TYR A 10 8.54 -37.31 19.32
N PHE A 11 7.27 -37.72 19.22
CA PHE A 11 6.22 -36.88 18.63
C PHE A 11 5.93 -35.65 19.47
N LEU A 12 5.88 -35.79 20.80
CA LEU A 12 5.73 -34.68 21.73
C LEU A 12 6.89 -33.69 21.60
N GLU A 13 8.13 -34.16 21.53
CA GLU A 13 9.31 -33.30 21.36
C GLU A 13 9.29 -32.55 20.02
N LYS A 14 8.80 -33.18 18.95
CA LYS A 14 8.59 -32.50 17.66
C LYS A 14 7.49 -31.45 17.71
N GLN A 15 6.38 -31.74 18.39
CA GLN A 15 5.31 -30.76 18.61
C GLN A 15 5.80 -29.59 19.45
N GLU A 16 6.54 -29.86 20.52
CA GLU A 16 7.17 -28.86 21.37
C GLU A 16 8.12 -27.98 20.55
N LYS A 17 9.05 -28.56 19.79
CA LYS A 17 9.94 -27.79 18.89
C LYS A 17 9.18 -26.93 17.88
N ALA A 18 8.05 -27.41 17.35
CA ALA A 18 7.21 -26.62 16.45
C ALA A 18 6.50 -25.46 17.18
N LEU A 19 5.98 -25.71 18.39
CA LEU A 19 5.35 -24.72 19.26
C LEU A 19 6.35 -23.67 19.73
N THR A 20 7.54 -24.05 20.20
CA THR A 20 8.60 -23.13 20.61
C THR A 20 9.05 -22.25 19.44
N LYS A 21 9.15 -22.82 18.23
CA LYS A 21 9.49 -22.05 17.03
C LYS A 21 8.40 -21.05 16.66
N ARG A 22 7.11 -21.42 16.76
CA ARG A 22 5.99 -20.48 16.57
C ARG A 22 5.99 -19.39 17.64
N LEU A 23 6.14 -19.77 18.90
CA LEU A 23 6.20 -18.85 20.03
C LEU A 23 7.36 -17.87 19.88
N SER A 24 8.55 -18.32 19.51
CA SER A 24 9.73 -17.45 19.30
C SER A 24 9.53 -16.40 18.19
N ARG A 25 8.68 -16.68 17.18
CA ARG A 25 8.31 -15.71 16.14
C ARG A 25 7.32 -14.66 16.68
N HIS A 26 6.38 -15.07 17.53
CA HIS A 26 5.44 -14.15 18.19
C HIS A 26 6.06 -13.37 19.36
N LEU A 27 7.15 -13.87 19.95
CA LEU A 27 7.90 -13.22 21.04
C LEU A 27 8.87 -12.14 20.56
N ARG A 28 8.90 -11.80 19.26
CA ARG A 28 9.68 -10.64 18.80
C ARG A 28 9.14 -9.38 19.48
N THR A 29 9.96 -8.80 20.35
CA THR A 29 9.66 -7.58 21.10
C THR A 29 10.00 -6.31 20.32
N SER A 30 10.45 -6.42 19.07
CA SER A 30 10.73 -5.27 18.23
C SER A 30 10.49 -5.57 16.76
N SER A 31 9.93 -4.59 16.07
CA SER A 31 9.80 -4.50 14.61
C SER A 31 10.58 -3.31 14.10
N SER A 32 11.24 -3.47 12.95
CA SER A 32 11.95 -2.39 12.27
C SER A 32 11.59 -2.43 10.79
N ASN A 33 11.26 -1.28 10.24
CA ASN A 33 10.98 -1.07 8.82
C ASN A 33 11.87 0.06 8.28
N SER A 34 11.62 0.53 7.07
CA SER A 34 12.53 1.42 6.33
C SER A 34 12.85 2.73 7.07
N THR A 35 11.87 3.30 7.78
CA THR A 35 11.98 4.62 8.42
C THR A 35 11.45 4.66 9.85
N SER A 36 11.06 3.51 10.41
CA SER A 36 10.59 3.43 11.79
C SER A 36 11.00 2.16 12.53
N LYS A 37 10.94 2.25 13.86
CA LYS A 37 11.21 1.12 14.75
C LYS A 37 10.21 1.11 15.89
N THR A 38 9.54 -0.03 16.06
CA THR A 38 8.58 -0.27 17.12
C THR A 38 9.19 -1.27 18.10
N VAL A 39 9.21 -0.95 19.39
CA VAL A 39 9.69 -1.82 20.46
C VAL A 39 8.57 -2.00 21.48
N VAL A 40 8.22 -3.26 21.76
CA VAL A 40 7.20 -3.67 22.72
C VAL A 40 7.89 -4.35 23.89
N SER A 41 7.83 -3.74 25.08
CA SER A 41 8.41 -4.31 26.31
C SER A 41 7.45 -4.13 27.48
N LYS A 42 7.10 -5.24 28.15
CA LYS A 42 6.34 -5.29 29.42
C LYS A 42 5.20 -4.25 29.51
N GLY A 43 4.31 -4.20 28.51
CA GLY A 43 3.14 -3.32 28.47
C GLY A 43 3.37 -1.92 27.91
N VAL A 44 4.61 -1.59 27.52
CA VAL A 44 4.97 -0.32 26.89
C VAL A 44 5.35 -0.55 25.43
N THR A 45 4.71 0.19 24.53
CA THR A 45 5.05 0.23 23.10
C THR A 45 5.71 1.57 22.78
N MET A 46 6.99 1.53 22.41
CA MET A 46 7.74 2.69 21.95
C MET A 46 7.85 2.64 20.43
N THR A 47 7.43 3.70 19.73
CA THR A 47 7.57 3.82 18.27
C THR A 47 8.45 5.01 17.93
N LEU A 48 9.55 4.77 17.23
CA LEU A 48 10.44 5.79 16.70
C LEU A 48 10.09 6.00 15.22
N ASN A 49 9.39 7.09 14.89
CA ASN A 49 8.82 7.37 13.56
C ASN A 49 9.07 8.80 13.05
N ALA A 50 10.02 9.54 13.64
CA ALA A 50 10.25 10.95 13.30
C ALA A 50 10.57 11.18 11.80
N GLU A 51 11.29 10.25 11.17
CA GLU A 51 11.56 10.30 9.72
C GLU A 51 10.30 10.01 8.89
N THR A 52 9.51 9.03 9.30
CA THR A 52 8.23 8.71 8.68
C THR A 52 7.27 9.91 8.70
N GLU A 53 7.11 10.60 9.83
CA GLU A 53 6.22 11.77 9.91
C GLU A 53 6.70 12.93 9.02
N ARG A 54 8.00 13.23 9.02
CA ARG A 54 8.56 14.24 8.10
C ARG A 54 8.30 13.87 6.63
N ASN A 55 8.48 12.61 6.28
CA ASN A 55 8.23 12.15 4.91
C ASN A 55 6.76 12.24 4.54
N LYS A 56 5.82 12.00 5.47
CA LYS A 56 4.39 12.20 5.21
C LYS A 56 4.05 13.66 4.92
N ASP A 57 4.57 14.59 5.73
CA ASP A 57 4.35 16.03 5.52
C ASP A 57 4.88 16.48 4.15
N LEU A 58 6.07 15.97 3.77
CA LEU A 58 6.66 16.22 2.45
C LEU A 58 5.81 15.63 1.31
N VAL A 59 5.32 14.39 1.48
CA VAL A 59 4.43 13.75 0.50
C VAL A 59 3.16 14.57 0.32
N LEU A 60 2.48 14.93 1.40
CA LEU A 60 1.25 15.71 1.36
C LEU A 60 1.46 17.04 0.63
N LYS A 61 2.52 17.78 0.98
CA LYS A 61 2.84 19.07 0.39
C LYS A 61 3.17 18.94 -1.10
N ASN A 62 4.10 18.04 -1.43
CA ASN A 62 4.56 17.89 -2.82
C ASN A 62 3.47 17.34 -3.74
N VAL A 63 2.66 16.38 -3.26
CA VAL A 63 1.53 15.86 -4.04
C VAL A 63 0.48 16.95 -4.28
N SER A 64 0.18 17.75 -3.26
CA SER A 64 -0.72 18.90 -3.40
C SER A 64 -0.21 19.90 -4.43
N ASP A 65 1.07 20.25 -4.38
CA ASP A 65 1.70 21.21 -5.28
C ASP A 65 1.73 20.69 -6.74
N ILE A 66 2.02 19.40 -6.94
CA ILE A 66 2.02 18.78 -8.26
C ILE A 66 0.60 18.71 -8.85
N ILE A 67 -0.40 18.29 -8.08
CA ILE A 67 -1.78 18.18 -8.59
C ILE A 67 -2.37 19.55 -8.92
N LYS A 68 -2.07 20.57 -8.09
CA LYS A 68 -2.43 21.97 -8.38
C LYS A 68 -1.72 22.48 -9.63
N GLY A 69 -0.41 22.26 -9.75
CA GLY A 69 0.38 22.67 -10.92
C GLY A 69 -0.03 21.97 -12.22
N CYS A 70 -0.55 20.75 -12.15
CA CYS A 70 -1.07 20.01 -13.29
C CYS A 70 -2.53 20.33 -13.64
N ASN A 71 -3.20 21.27 -12.94
CA ASN A 71 -4.63 21.59 -13.13
C ASN A 71 -5.57 20.37 -13.10
N SER A 72 -5.24 19.34 -12.31
CA SER A 72 -5.97 18.06 -12.29
C SER A 72 -6.04 17.32 -13.63
N ASP A 73 -5.12 17.60 -14.57
CA ASP A 73 -5.03 16.88 -15.84
C ASP A 73 -4.30 15.53 -15.64
N ILE A 74 -5.06 14.44 -15.79
CA ILE A 74 -4.59 13.06 -15.61
C ILE A 74 -3.43 12.74 -16.55
N SER A 75 -3.44 13.31 -17.77
CA SER A 75 -2.40 13.02 -18.77
C SER A 75 -1.03 13.54 -18.33
N LYS A 76 -1.00 14.71 -17.67
CA LYS A 76 0.23 15.31 -17.14
C LYS A 76 0.75 14.56 -15.91
N LEU A 77 -0.15 14.06 -15.07
CA LEU A 77 0.23 13.23 -13.92
C LEU A 77 0.87 11.92 -14.38
N LEU A 78 0.30 11.27 -15.40
CA LEU A 78 0.88 10.04 -15.97
C LEU A 78 2.25 10.31 -16.62
N ALA A 79 2.40 11.40 -17.37
CA ALA A 79 3.69 11.79 -17.93
C ALA A 79 4.74 12.08 -16.85
N PHE A 80 4.33 12.66 -15.71
CA PHE A 80 5.23 12.86 -14.57
C PHE A 80 5.70 11.53 -13.98
N ILE A 81 4.80 10.56 -13.83
CA ILE A 81 5.12 9.20 -13.36
C ILE A 81 6.13 8.53 -14.30
N GLU A 82 5.89 8.62 -15.62
CA GLU A 82 6.81 8.08 -16.63
C GLU A 82 8.18 8.76 -16.61
N SER A 83 8.22 10.09 -16.45
CA SER A 83 9.47 10.85 -16.36
C SER A 83 10.34 10.45 -15.17
N LYS A 84 9.73 9.94 -14.10
CA LYS A 84 10.41 9.42 -12.90
C LYS A 84 10.77 7.94 -13.02
N GLY A 85 10.57 7.34 -14.20
CA GLY A 85 11.00 5.98 -14.52
C GLY A 85 10.01 4.88 -14.12
N THR A 86 8.78 5.23 -13.75
CA THR A 86 7.72 4.25 -13.48
C THR A 86 6.92 4.01 -14.75
N LYS A 87 6.78 2.74 -15.18
CA LYS A 87 6.06 2.41 -16.40
C LYS A 87 4.55 2.60 -16.21
N VAL A 88 3.89 3.24 -17.17
CA VAL A 88 2.43 3.32 -17.28
C VAL A 88 2.01 2.46 -18.47
N ILE A 89 1.16 1.48 -18.24
CA ILE A 89 0.74 0.51 -19.25
C ILE A 89 -0.78 0.53 -19.32
N ARG A 90 -1.28 0.74 -20.54
CA ARG A 90 -2.71 0.70 -20.80
C ARG A 90 -3.09 -0.60 -21.50
N LEU A 91 -4.04 -1.33 -20.93
CA LEU A 91 -4.49 -2.63 -21.44
C LEU A 91 -6.02 -2.62 -21.56
N GLU A 92 -6.57 -3.11 -22.67
CA GLU A 92 -8.04 -3.13 -22.86
C GLU A 92 -8.78 -4.03 -21.86
N ASN A 93 -8.12 -5.06 -21.33
CA ASN A 93 -8.67 -6.00 -20.35
C ASN A 93 -7.92 -5.95 -19.00
N ALA A 94 -7.49 -4.75 -18.56
CA ALA A 94 -6.74 -4.57 -17.31
C ALA A 94 -7.46 -5.23 -16.11
N ASP A 95 -8.75 -4.95 -15.92
CA ASP A 95 -9.59 -5.57 -14.86
C ASP A 95 -9.44 -7.11 -14.79
N LYS A 96 -9.57 -7.80 -15.93
CA LYS A 96 -9.48 -9.28 -15.99
C LYS A 96 -8.08 -9.76 -15.66
N ILE A 97 -7.06 -9.09 -16.19
CA ILE A 97 -5.65 -9.45 -15.97
C ILE A 97 -5.31 -9.30 -14.48
N LEU A 98 -5.76 -8.21 -13.85
CA LEU A 98 -5.45 -7.89 -12.46
C LEU A 98 -6.28 -8.73 -11.48
N SER A 99 -7.51 -9.12 -11.84
CA SER A 99 -8.33 -10.03 -11.05
C SER A 99 -7.64 -11.39 -10.75
N VAL A 100 -6.79 -11.88 -11.66
CA VAL A 100 -6.05 -13.14 -11.49
C VAL A 100 -5.10 -13.07 -10.30
N ILE A 101 -4.49 -11.90 -10.09
CA ILE A 101 -3.58 -11.62 -8.96
C ILE A 101 -4.30 -10.88 -7.82
N LYS A 102 -5.63 -10.76 -7.90
CA LYS A 102 -6.49 -10.01 -6.97
C LYS A 102 -5.97 -8.59 -6.71
N GLU A 103 -5.48 -7.94 -7.76
CA GLU A 103 -5.13 -6.51 -7.76
C GLU A 103 -6.24 -5.70 -8.42
N GLU A 104 -6.31 -4.42 -8.07
CA GLU A 104 -7.15 -3.43 -8.73
C GLU A 104 -6.33 -2.63 -9.75
N GLU A 105 -7.03 -1.90 -10.64
CA GLU A 105 -6.37 -0.98 -11.57
C GLU A 105 -5.56 0.10 -10.83
N GLY A 106 -4.62 0.74 -11.51
CA GLY A 106 -3.79 1.80 -10.94
C GLY A 106 -2.40 1.32 -10.53
N LEU A 107 -1.93 1.73 -9.35
CA LEU A 107 -0.56 1.46 -8.90
C LEU A 107 -0.42 0.02 -8.43
N ILE A 108 0.36 -0.77 -9.17
CA ILE A 108 0.83 -2.07 -8.72
C ILE A 108 2.14 -1.86 -7.95
N THR A 109 2.12 -2.24 -6.68
CA THR A 109 3.30 -2.23 -5.80
C THR A 109 4.28 -3.35 -6.16
N PRO A 110 5.51 -3.38 -5.64
CA PRO A 110 6.46 -4.45 -5.95
C PRO A 110 5.88 -5.84 -5.61
N LEU A 111 5.82 -6.73 -6.60
CA LEU A 111 5.40 -8.12 -6.42
C LEU A 111 6.62 -9.05 -6.45
N GLU A 112 6.51 -10.17 -5.73
CA GLU A 112 7.48 -11.26 -5.77
C GLU A 112 6.81 -12.61 -6.08
N GLY A 113 7.52 -13.49 -6.77
CA GLY A 113 7.09 -14.86 -7.08
C GLY A 113 6.34 -15.01 -8.40
N ILE A 114 5.35 -15.91 -8.42
CA ILE A 114 4.59 -16.28 -9.64
C ILE A 114 3.72 -15.10 -10.10
N GLU A 115 3.16 -14.32 -9.16
CA GLU A 115 2.39 -13.11 -9.46
C GLU A 115 3.25 -12.08 -10.20
N ALA A 116 4.51 -11.91 -9.76
CA ALA A 116 5.47 -11.05 -10.42
C ALA A 116 5.84 -11.53 -11.83
N LEU A 117 5.99 -12.85 -12.01
CA LEU A 117 6.26 -13.43 -13.33
C LEU A 117 5.10 -13.20 -14.29
N TYR A 118 3.87 -13.41 -13.81
CA TYR A 118 2.65 -13.20 -14.59
C TYR A 118 2.53 -11.73 -15.02
N ILE A 119 2.62 -10.78 -14.08
CA ILE A 119 2.48 -9.37 -14.42
C ILE A 119 3.60 -8.91 -15.36
N ASN A 120 4.85 -9.33 -15.12
CA ASN A 120 5.98 -8.95 -15.97
C ASN A 120 5.85 -9.49 -17.40
N THR A 121 5.25 -10.68 -17.55
CA THR A 121 4.98 -11.28 -18.88
C THR A 121 3.90 -10.49 -19.62
N VAL A 122 2.77 -10.23 -18.95
CA VAL A 122 1.63 -9.51 -19.55
C VAL A 122 1.98 -8.05 -19.88
N THR A 123 2.87 -7.46 -19.09
CA THR A 123 3.32 -6.07 -19.26
C THR A 123 4.56 -5.93 -20.15
N HIS A 124 5.03 -7.02 -20.75
CA HIS A 124 6.27 -7.08 -21.54
C HIS A 124 7.50 -6.48 -20.81
N SER A 125 7.51 -6.56 -19.48
CA SER A 125 8.61 -6.06 -18.64
C SER A 125 9.73 -7.08 -18.43
N GLY A 126 9.57 -8.30 -18.97
CA GLY A 126 10.56 -9.38 -18.99
C GLY A 126 10.14 -10.61 -18.21
N PHE A 127 11.01 -11.62 -18.13
CA PHE A 127 10.78 -12.82 -17.32
C PHE A 127 11.57 -12.70 -16.01
N SER A 128 10.91 -12.21 -14.96
CA SER A 128 11.50 -12.05 -13.62
C SER A 128 10.50 -12.43 -12.54
N LEU A 129 10.99 -13.08 -11.48
CA LEU A 129 10.24 -13.37 -10.24
C LEU A 129 10.10 -12.15 -9.32
N LYS A 130 10.53 -10.97 -9.77
CA LYS A 130 10.35 -9.68 -9.08
C LYS A 130 9.82 -8.65 -10.07
N SER A 131 8.74 -7.95 -9.71
CA SER A 131 8.21 -6.84 -10.49
C SER A 131 8.62 -5.51 -9.89
N LYS A 132 8.88 -4.53 -10.75
CA LYS A 132 9.04 -3.14 -10.32
C LYS A 132 7.66 -2.49 -10.21
N PRO A 133 7.50 -1.44 -9.38
CA PRO A 133 6.27 -0.66 -9.35
C PRO A 133 5.89 -0.18 -10.75
N MET A 134 4.61 -0.30 -11.09
CA MET A 134 4.08 0.11 -12.38
C MET A 134 2.61 0.49 -12.27
N PHE A 135 2.15 1.31 -13.21
CA PHE A 135 0.73 1.62 -13.35
C PHE A 135 0.14 0.73 -14.45
N VAL A 136 -0.92 -0.01 -14.11
CA VAL A 136 -1.71 -0.79 -15.08
C VAL A 136 -3.14 -0.30 -15.03
N MET A 137 -3.63 0.19 -16.16
CA MET A 137 -4.94 0.85 -16.24
C MET A 137 -5.64 0.46 -17.54
N ARG A 138 -6.97 0.51 -17.57
CA ARG A 138 -7.71 0.34 -18.83
C ARG A 138 -7.57 1.53 -19.77
N ASN A 139 -7.83 1.27 -21.06
CA ASN A 139 -8.07 2.33 -22.05
C ASN A 139 -9.45 2.95 -21.80
N GLY A 140 -9.54 3.93 -20.90
CA GLY A 140 -10.78 4.61 -20.58
C GLY A 140 -10.57 5.95 -19.88
N GLN A 141 -11.67 6.67 -19.64
CA GLN A 141 -11.65 7.83 -18.77
C GLN A 141 -11.39 7.37 -17.32
N ILE A 142 -10.30 7.88 -16.75
CA ILE A 142 -9.93 7.63 -15.36
C ILE A 142 -10.58 8.72 -14.52
N ASP A 143 -11.17 8.37 -13.39
CA ASP A 143 -11.66 9.36 -12.43
C ASP A 143 -10.48 10.19 -11.88
N PRO A 144 -10.50 11.53 -11.96
CA PRO A 144 -9.46 12.39 -11.40
C PRO A 144 -9.17 12.14 -9.92
N TYR A 145 -10.19 11.82 -9.11
CA TYR A 145 -10.00 11.57 -7.68
C TYR A 145 -9.39 10.20 -7.41
N TYR A 146 -9.77 9.21 -8.20
CA TYR A 146 -9.12 7.91 -8.21
C TYR A 146 -7.65 8.02 -8.61
N MET A 147 -7.35 8.83 -9.63
CA MET A 147 -5.97 9.10 -10.03
C MET A 147 -5.19 9.84 -8.94
N ALA A 148 -5.81 10.80 -8.25
CA ALA A 148 -5.19 11.49 -7.13
C ALA A 148 -4.84 10.54 -5.98
N HIS A 149 -5.74 9.61 -5.65
CA HIS A 149 -5.52 8.53 -4.69
C HIS A 149 -4.31 7.67 -5.09
N GLN A 150 -4.29 7.17 -6.33
CA GLN A 150 -3.21 6.32 -6.82
C GLN A 150 -1.87 7.06 -6.94
N PHE A 151 -1.90 8.34 -7.32
CA PHE A 151 -0.72 9.19 -7.39
C PHE A 151 -0.12 9.46 -6.01
N TYR A 152 -0.95 9.68 -4.99
CA TYR A 152 -0.49 9.82 -3.61
C TYR A 152 0.25 8.56 -3.15
N LYS A 153 -0.34 7.37 -3.37
CA LYS A 153 0.29 6.08 -3.03
C LYS A 153 1.62 5.90 -3.76
N TRP A 154 1.70 6.30 -5.03
CA TRP A 154 2.93 6.21 -5.80
C TRP A 154 4.02 7.15 -5.28
N TYR A 155 3.67 8.40 -4.97
CA TYR A 155 4.64 9.37 -4.46
C TYR A 155 5.14 8.95 -3.06
N ALA A 156 4.24 8.42 -2.23
CA ALA A 156 4.56 7.83 -0.93
C ALA A 156 5.55 6.66 -1.06
N LEU A 157 5.36 5.79 -2.06
CA LEU A 157 6.29 4.71 -2.39
C LEU A 157 7.67 5.26 -2.83
N GLN A 158 7.71 6.31 -3.66
CA GLN A 158 8.98 6.93 -4.10
C GLN A 158 9.74 7.57 -2.92
N MET A 159 9.02 8.13 -1.95
CA MET A 159 9.58 8.67 -0.71
C MET A 159 9.93 7.59 0.33
N LYS A 160 9.86 6.31 -0.05
CA LYS A 160 10.20 5.14 0.78
C LYS A 160 9.41 5.06 2.09
N LEU A 161 8.18 5.56 2.09
CA LEU A 161 7.29 5.38 3.24
C LEU A 161 7.03 3.88 3.46
N PRO A 162 6.94 3.43 4.72
CA PRO A 162 6.70 2.05 5.03
C PRO A 162 5.23 1.68 4.74
N GLY A 163 4.99 0.38 4.55
CA GLY A 163 3.67 -0.17 4.20
C GLY A 163 3.50 -0.55 2.73
N PHE A 164 4.45 -0.21 1.84
CA PHE A 164 4.41 -0.60 0.42
C PHE A 164 5.31 -1.80 0.05
N ASP A 165 5.91 -2.46 1.04
CA ASP A 165 6.65 -3.69 0.80
C ASP A 165 5.70 -4.85 0.44
N PHE A 166 6.24 -5.85 -0.25
CA PHE A 166 5.47 -6.98 -0.76
C PHE A 166 4.67 -7.70 0.32
N MET A 167 5.26 -7.93 1.50
CA MET A 167 4.60 -8.68 2.57
C MET A 167 3.45 -7.87 3.18
N SER A 168 3.68 -6.58 3.47
CA SER A 168 2.64 -5.68 3.98
C SER A 168 1.46 -5.56 3.02
N GLN A 169 1.73 -5.37 1.72
CA GLN A 169 0.69 -5.26 0.69
C GLN A 169 -0.07 -6.58 0.48
N LYS A 170 0.63 -7.72 0.54
CA LYS A 170 0.01 -9.04 0.47
C LYS A 170 -0.93 -9.30 1.65
N ILE A 171 -0.52 -8.95 2.86
CA ILE A 171 -1.35 -9.10 4.06
C ILE A 171 -2.52 -8.10 4.01
N PHE A 172 -2.30 -6.87 3.55
CA PHE A 172 -3.34 -5.88 3.36
C PHE A 172 -4.41 -6.37 2.35
N LYS A 173 -3.99 -6.99 1.26
CA LYS A 173 -4.91 -7.62 0.31
C LYS A 173 -5.72 -8.76 0.93
N ILE A 174 -5.09 -9.60 1.77
CA ILE A 174 -5.81 -10.65 2.51
C ILE A 174 -6.81 -10.02 3.48
N TYR A 175 -6.42 -8.95 4.18
CA TYR A 175 -7.27 -8.20 5.09
C TYR A 175 -8.53 -7.67 4.38
N LEU A 176 -8.39 -7.10 3.18
CA LEU A 176 -9.52 -6.58 2.41
C LEU A 176 -10.48 -7.66 1.89
N ASN A 177 -9.99 -8.89 1.69
CA ASN A 177 -10.73 -9.97 1.02
C ASN A 177 -11.09 -11.15 1.94
N SER A 178 -10.87 -11.07 3.26
CA SER A 178 -11.13 -12.18 4.18
C SER A 178 -11.80 -11.75 5.48
N ASP A 179 -12.52 -12.67 6.11
CA ASP A 179 -13.23 -12.47 7.39
C ASP A 179 -12.29 -12.38 8.62
N GLY A 180 -11.01 -12.05 8.42
CA GLY A 180 -10.05 -11.75 9.49
C GLY A 180 -9.47 -12.96 10.23
N ALA A 181 -9.95 -14.19 10.02
CA ALA A 181 -9.44 -15.39 10.70
C ALA A 181 -7.93 -15.63 10.49
N ILE A 182 -7.40 -15.27 9.31
CA ILE A 182 -5.98 -15.41 8.95
C ILE A 182 -5.09 -14.39 9.68
N LEU A 183 -5.66 -13.27 10.16
CA LEU A 183 -4.92 -12.18 10.81
C LEU A 183 -4.49 -12.52 12.24
N SER A 184 -5.13 -13.50 12.86
CA SER A 184 -4.82 -13.97 14.22
C SER A 184 -3.40 -14.54 14.37
N ASN A 185 -2.78 -14.96 13.26
CA ASN A 185 -1.45 -15.60 13.24
C ASN A 185 -0.33 -14.67 12.78
N LEU A 186 -0.59 -13.36 12.63
CA LEU A 186 0.44 -12.41 12.20
C LEU A 186 1.50 -12.23 13.30
N THR A 187 2.75 -12.08 12.87
CA THR A 187 3.86 -11.67 13.73
C THR A 187 3.82 -10.16 13.99
N LEU A 188 4.58 -9.67 14.98
CA LEU A 188 4.64 -8.23 15.27
C LEU A 188 5.10 -7.40 14.04
N ASP A 189 6.05 -7.92 13.27
CA ASP A 189 6.56 -7.28 12.05
C ASP A 189 5.44 -7.15 11.01
N GLU A 190 4.71 -8.24 10.78
CA GLU A 190 3.58 -8.32 9.84
C GLU A 190 2.40 -7.44 10.27
N MET A 191 2.07 -7.40 11.57
CA MET A 191 1.05 -6.51 12.12
C MET A 191 1.44 -5.04 11.96
N THR A 192 2.71 -4.70 12.19
CA THR A 192 3.22 -3.34 12.02
C THR A 192 3.14 -2.93 10.55
N GLY A 193 3.59 -3.79 9.64
CA GLY A 193 3.50 -3.54 8.20
C GLY A 193 2.07 -3.40 7.69
N LEU A 194 1.14 -4.25 8.16
CA LEU A 194 -0.29 -4.13 7.87
C LEU A 194 -0.86 -2.79 8.35
N LYS A 195 -0.55 -2.38 9.60
CA LYS A 195 -1.01 -1.09 10.14
C LYS A 195 -0.51 0.08 9.30
N GLU A 196 0.72 0.01 8.81
CA GLU A 196 1.29 1.03 7.93
C GLU A 196 0.65 1.04 6.55
N ALA A 197 0.40 -0.13 5.95
CA ALA A 197 -0.31 -0.24 4.68
C ALA A 197 -1.72 0.37 4.78
N ILE A 198 -2.47 0.07 5.85
CA ILE A 198 -3.78 0.67 6.13
C ILE A 198 -3.66 2.18 6.29
N ALA A 199 -2.68 2.67 7.07
CA ALA A 199 -2.50 4.10 7.29
C ALA A 199 -2.19 4.85 5.99
N ARG A 200 -1.35 4.29 5.11
CA ARG A 200 -1.05 4.88 3.79
C ARG A 200 -2.28 4.93 2.89
N ASP A 201 -3.12 3.90 2.91
CA ASP A 201 -4.36 3.85 2.14
C ASP A 201 -5.40 4.86 2.66
N GLN A 202 -5.53 4.99 3.99
CA GLN A 202 -6.36 6.01 4.62
C GLN A 202 -5.88 7.42 4.28
N GLU A 203 -4.57 7.69 4.37
CA GLU A 203 -3.97 8.99 4.00
C GLU A 203 -4.27 9.36 2.54
N ALA A 204 -4.10 8.41 1.62
CA ALA A 204 -4.42 8.62 0.21
C ALA A 204 -5.93 8.89 0.00
N THR A 205 -6.79 8.16 0.72
CA THR A 205 -8.26 8.33 0.63
C THR A 205 -8.69 9.69 1.16
N THR A 206 -8.17 10.09 2.33
CA THR A 206 -8.41 11.41 2.92
C THR A 206 -7.96 12.51 1.97
N PHE A 207 -6.79 12.37 1.36
CA PHE A 207 -6.30 13.33 0.38
C PHE A 207 -7.24 13.49 -0.83
N ALA A 208 -7.69 12.38 -1.43
CA ALA A 208 -8.62 12.41 -2.55
C ALA A 208 -9.97 13.03 -2.18
N LEU A 209 -10.50 12.71 -0.98
CA LEU A 209 -11.73 13.29 -0.45
C LEU A 209 -11.60 14.80 -0.22
N ASP A 210 -10.49 15.26 0.34
CA ASP A 210 -10.27 16.67 0.60
C ASP A 210 -10.07 17.45 -0.72
N LEU A 211 -9.45 16.84 -1.73
CA LEU A 211 -9.40 17.40 -3.08
C LEU A 211 -10.82 17.56 -3.68
N ALA A 212 -11.69 16.57 -3.51
CA ALA A 212 -13.09 16.63 -3.95
C ALA A 212 -13.87 17.75 -3.24
N LYS A 213 -13.76 17.81 -1.91
CA LYS A 213 -14.39 18.88 -1.10
C LYS A 213 -13.90 20.27 -1.49
N GLN A 214 -12.61 20.44 -1.74
CA GLN A 214 -12.04 21.72 -2.19
C GLN A 214 -12.61 22.15 -3.53
N LYS A 215 -12.76 21.21 -4.49
CA LYS A 215 -13.33 21.52 -5.80
C LYS A 215 -14.81 21.86 -5.72
N GLU A 216 -15.60 21.11 -4.95
CA GLU A 216 -17.02 21.41 -4.71
C GLU A 216 -17.23 22.73 -3.96
N GLY A 217 -16.43 22.98 -2.91
CA GLY A 217 -16.45 24.23 -2.16
C GLY A 217 -16.10 25.42 -3.04
N SER A 218 -15.05 25.29 -3.87
CA SER A 218 -14.66 26.33 -4.83
C SER A 218 -15.76 26.58 -5.86
N LYS A 219 -16.42 25.53 -6.35
CA LYS A 219 -17.56 25.66 -7.28
C LYS A 219 -18.73 26.40 -6.64
N LYS A 220 -19.10 26.07 -5.40
CA LYS A 220 -20.15 26.78 -4.65
C LYS A 220 -19.80 28.26 -4.39
N VAL A 221 -18.53 28.57 -4.14
CA VAL A 221 -18.08 29.97 -3.97
C VAL A 221 -18.17 30.72 -5.30
N LEU A 222 -17.74 30.11 -6.41
CA LEU A 222 -17.86 30.69 -7.75
C LEU A 222 -19.31 30.89 -8.18
N GLU A 223 -20.19 29.92 -7.92
CA GLU A 223 -21.64 30.05 -8.16
C GLU A 223 -22.22 31.21 -7.34
N LYS A 224 -21.86 31.33 -6.05
CA LYS A 224 -22.27 32.49 -5.23
C LYS A 224 -21.72 33.83 -5.72
N MET A 225 -20.52 33.84 -6.30
CA MET A 225 -19.92 35.06 -6.90
C MET A 225 -20.57 35.44 -8.23
N GLN A 226 -21.06 34.46 -9.00
CA GLN A 226 -21.78 34.68 -10.26
C GLN A 226 -23.24 35.08 -10.04
N ASP A 227 -23.93 34.50 -9.06
CA ASP A 227 -25.32 34.81 -8.70
C ASP A 227 -25.47 36.12 -7.89
N GLY A 228 -24.36 36.70 -7.42
CA GLY A 228 -24.36 37.87 -6.58
C GLY A 228 -23.07 38.65 -6.71
N GLY A 229 -22.85 39.24 -7.89
CA GLY A 229 -21.90 40.35 -8.02
C GLY A 229 -22.14 41.33 -6.87
N ALA A 230 -21.07 41.65 -6.16
CA ALA A 230 -21.09 42.42 -4.92
C ALA A 230 -22.05 43.61 -5.00
N ASN A 231 -23.15 43.55 -4.23
CA ASN A 231 -23.85 44.76 -3.85
C ASN A 231 -23.06 45.36 -2.68
N VAL A 232 -22.09 46.21 -3.01
CA VAL A 232 -21.47 47.15 -2.06
C VAL A 232 -22.37 48.37 -1.95
#